data_AF-A0A0P1CZ07-F1
#
_entry.id   AF-A0A0P1CZ07-F1
#
_cell.length_a   1.000
_cell.length_b   1.000
_cell.length_c   1.000
_cell.angle_alpha   90.00
_cell.angle_beta   90.00
_cell.angle_gamma   90.00
#
_symmetry.space_group_name_H-M   'P 1'
#
loop_
_entity.id
_entity.type
_entity.pdbx_description
1 polymer ?
#
loop_
_entity_poly.entity_id
_entity_poly.type
_entity_poly.pdbx_seq_one_letter_code
_entity_poly.pdbx_strand_id
1 'polypeptide(L)'
;DIAKRIEDGINQVQSSVAEYPEAITYLLEQYDKFEAEQLRLSDIISGFVNPDEADEMGPTATHIGSELGEDDLADEDSSDEEEEDEDEEGDGNDDDGDGGPDPEVAREKFAELRAQYEITRQSIRSNGRAHEETQAAIAQLADVFRQFRLMPKQFDRLVNNMREMMERVRVQERLILKMCVEQAKMPKKTFVSAFTNNECETAWFEYQKQAGKAWSAPLAAMEEEVLRSHRQN
;
A
#
# COMPACT_ATOMS: atom_id res chain seq x y z
N ASP A 1 16.00 0.38 23.90
CA ASP A 1 14.97 -0.69 23.82
C ASP A 1 13.65 -0.23 23.23
N ILE A 2 12.98 0.80 23.77
CA ILE A 2 11.70 1.28 23.22
C ILE A 2 11.87 1.91 21.82
N ALA A 3 12.86 2.80 21.63
CA ALA A 3 13.14 3.42 20.33
C ALA A 3 13.38 2.39 19.22
N LYS A 4 14.23 1.38 19.48
CA LYS A 4 14.49 0.28 18.55
C LYS A 4 13.22 -0.49 18.17
N ARG A 5 12.32 -0.74 19.13
CA ARG A 5 11.04 -1.42 18.87
C ARG A 5 10.08 -0.58 18.03
N ILE A 6 10.12 0.75 18.16
CA ILE A 6 9.31 1.67 17.36
C ILE A 6 9.85 1.67 15.92
N GLU A 7 11.15 1.79 15.76
CA GLU A 7 11.84 1.74 14.47
C GLU A 7 11.62 0.41 13.72
N ASP A 8 11.79 -0.72 14.40
CA ASP A 8 11.49 -2.04 13.84
C ASP A 8 10.02 -2.14 13.36
N GLY A 9 9.09 -1.55 14.13
CA GLY A 9 7.67 -1.52 13.79
C GLY A 9 7.37 -0.67 12.56
N ILE A 10 8.00 0.51 12.45
CA ILE A 10 7.81 1.39 11.29
C ILE A 10 8.43 0.77 10.03
N ASN A 11 9.63 0.21 10.13
CA ASN A 11 10.29 -0.47 9.02
C ASN A 11 9.48 -1.68 8.50
N GLN A 12 8.77 -2.38 9.40
CA GLN A 12 7.85 -3.44 9.00
C GLN A 12 6.67 -2.91 8.18
N VAL A 13 6.10 -1.77 8.57
CA VAL A 13 5.00 -1.16 7.82
C VAL A 13 5.50 -0.63 6.48
N GLN A 14 6.65 0.04 6.43
CA GLN A 14 7.26 0.49 5.17
C GLN A 14 7.52 -0.67 4.21
N SER A 15 8.03 -1.79 4.72
CA SER A 15 8.20 -3.00 3.92
C SER A 15 6.87 -3.54 3.38
N SER A 16 5.81 -3.51 4.19
CA SER A 16 4.47 -3.94 3.77
C SER A 16 3.88 -3.03 2.69
N VAL A 17 4.15 -1.72 2.76
CA VAL A 17 3.73 -0.74 1.74
C VAL A 17 4.50 -0.96 0.43
N ALA A 18 5.80 -1.25 0.50
CA ALA A 18 6.63 -1.53 -0.68
C ALA A 18 6.18 -2.80 -1.44
N GLU A 19 5.60 -3.77 -0.74
CA GLU A 19 5.03 -4.98 -1.34
C GLU A 19 3.62 -4.78 -1.92
N TYR A 20 2.98 -3.63 -1.65
CA TYR A 20 1.61 -3.35 -2.08
C TYR A 20 1.59 -2.73 -3.50
N PRO A 21 1.04 -3.43 -4.52
CA PRO A 21 1.11 -2.96 -5.90
C PRO A 21 0.42 -1.61 -6.14
N GLU A 22 -0.69 -1.33 -5.44
CA GLU A 22 -1.38 -0.03 -5.62
C GLU A 22 -0.57 1.14 -5.05
N ALA A 23 0.33 0.90 -4.08
CA ALA A 23 1.21 1.95 -3.57
C ALA A 23 2.21 2.41 -4.64
N ILE A 24 2.73 1.46 -5.42
CA ILE A 24 3.66 1.75 -6.51
C ILE A 24 2.94 2.49 -7.64
N THR A 25 1.73 2.07 -8.02
CA THR A 25 0.94 2.80 -9.04
C THR A 25 0.59 4.20 -8.57
N TYR A 26 0.20 4.36 -7.29
CA TYR A 26 -0.10 5.67 -6.72
C TYR A 26 1.10 6.62 -6.78
N LEU A 27 2.30 6.11 -6.45
CA LEU A 27 3.53 6.90 -6.48
C LEU A 27 3.89 7.33 -7.91
N LEU A 28 3.78 6.41 -8.88
CA LEU A 28 3.96 6.73 -10.31
C LEU A 28 2.94 7.77 -10.79
N GLU A 29 1.67 7.68 -10.35
CA GLU A 29 0.63 8.66 -10.67
C GLU A 29 0.90 10.05 -10.04
N GLN A 30 1.47 10.12 -8.84
CA GLN A 30 1.86 11.43 -8.27
C GLN A 30 3.01 12.04 -9.06
N TYR A 31 3.97 11.24 -9.49
CA TYR A 31 5.06 11.71 -10.32
C TYR A 31 4.58 12.21 -11.69
N ASP A 32 3.60 11.53 -12.31
CA ASP A 32 2.98 12.00 -13.55
C ASP A 32 2.27 13.35 -13.39
N LYS A 33 1.73 13.64 -12.20
CA LYS A 33 1.17 14.96 -11.87
C LYS A 33 2.25 16.03 -11.68
N PHE A 34 3.41 15.66 -11.12
CA PHE A 34 4.57 16.54 -11.06
C PHE A 34 5.06 16.89 -12.47
N GLU A 35 5.20 15.92 -13.37
CA GLU A 35 5.57 16.17 -14.78
C GLU A 35 4.52 17.02 -15.52
N ALA A 36 3.27 16.98 -15.07
CA ALA A 36 2.19 17.84 -15.57
C ALA A 36 2.10 19.20 -14.86
N GLU A 37 3.09 19.58 -14.05
CA GLU A 37 3.17 20.84 -13.28
C GLU A 37 1.99 21.05 -12.31
N GLN A 38 1.37 19.96 -11.82
CA GLN A 38 0.22 20.00 -10.89
C GLN A 38 0.61 19.88 -9.41
N LEU A 39 1.80 19.35 -9.12
CA LEU A 39 2.33 19.11 -7.78
C LEU A 39 3.82 19.45 -7.76
N ARG A 40 4.37 19.78 -6.60
CA ARG A 40 5.82 19.91 -6.42
C ARG A 40 6.42 18.55 -6.09
N LEU A 41 7.69 18.35 -6.42
CA LEU A 41 8.39 17.09 -6.12
C LEU A 41 8.55 16.90 -4.61
N SER A 42 8.75 18.00 -3.87
CA SER A 42 8.82 18.06 -2.40
C SER A 42 7.52 17.63 -1.71
N ASP A 43 6.36 17.70 -2.38
CA ASP A 43 5.08 17.19 -1.85
C ASP A 43 5.00 15.65 -1.87
N ILE A 44 5.85 15.01 -2.68
CA ILE A 44 5.81 13.57 -2.97
C ILE A 44 6.93 12.86 -2.21
N ILE A 45 8.16 13.36 -2.33
CA ILE A 45 9.36 12.79 -1.73
C ILE A 45 10.25 13.87 -1.11
N SER A 46 10.90 13.52 0.00
CA SER A 46 11.96 14.33 0.61
C SER A 46 13.36 13.98 0.09
N GLY A 47 13.51 12.86 -0.64
CA GLY A 47 14.82 12.41 -1.11
C GLY A 47 14.87 10.94 -1.52
N PHE A 48 16.08 10.45 -1.70
CA PHE A 48 16.39 9.06 -2.03
C PHE A 48 17.34 8.45 -1.00
N VAL A 49 17.16 7.16 -0.72
CA VAL A 49 17.99 6.39 0.19
C VAL A 49 18.98 5.57 -0.62
N ASN A 50 20.26 5.64 -0.26
CA ASN A 50 21.27 4.75 -0.82
C ASN A 50 21.03 3.33 -0.31
N PRO A 51 21.02 2.31 -1.19
CA PRO A 51 20.83 0.91 -0.78
C PRO A 51 21.81 0.43 0.29
N ASP A 52 23.01 1.02 0.34
CA ASP A 52 24.07 0.69 1.30
C ASP A 52 23.87 1.35 2.68
N GLU A 53 22.97 2.33 2.81
CA GLU A 53 22.71 3.12 4.04
C GLU A 53 21.26 2.93 4.56
N ALA A 54 20.46 2.08 3.91
CA ALA A 54 19.04 1.91 4.20
C ALA A 54 18.75 1.37 5.61
N ASP A 55 19.69 0.66 6.23
CA ASP A 55 19.56 0.09 7.58
C ASP A 55 20.01 1.08 8.71
N GLU A 56 20.60 2.23 8.37
CA GLU A 56 21.18 3.17 9.35
C GLU A 56 20.37 4.47 9.55
N MET A 57 19.33 4.70 8.74
CA MET A 57 18.56 5.95 8.79
C MET A 57 17.16 5.76 9.39
N GLY A 58 16.77 6.71 10.24
CA GLY A 58 15.50 6.67 10.97
C GLY A 58 14.26 6.67 10.06
N PRO A 59 13.14 6.14 10.55
CA PRO A 59 11.94 5.91 9.76
C PRO A 59 11.28 7.22 9.30
N THR A 60 10.77 7.24 8.08
CA THR A 60 10.10 8.41 7.47
C THR A 60 8.60 8.47 7.77
N ALA A 61 8.03 7.35 8.24
CA ALA A 61 6.62 7.25 8.59
C ALA A 61 6.43 7.45 10.10
N THR A 62 6.83 8.63 10.59
CA THR A 62 6.80 9.02 12.01
C THR A 62 5.40 9.01 12.61
N HIS A 63 4.36 9.12 11.78
CA HIS A 63 2.96 9.17 12.20
C HIS A 63 2.39 7.78 12.58
N ILE A 64 3.07 6.69 12.23
CA ILE A 64 2.55 5.33 12.50
C ILE A 64 2.47 5.08 14.01
N GLY A 65 1.24 4.94 14.50
CA GLY A 65 0.98 4.66 15.92
C GLY A 65 1.06 5.90 16.81
N SER A 66 1.12 7.11 16.22
CA SER A 66 0.93 8.36 16.95
C SER A 66 -0.49 8.45 17.51
N GLU A 67 -0.62 8.95 18.74
CA GLU A 67 -1.92 9.24 19.37
C GLU A 67 -2.43 10.65 19.03
N LEU A 68 -1.65 11.44 18.28
CA LEU A 68 -2.02 12.79 17.83
C LEU A 68 -3.15 12.73 16.79
N GLY A 69 -4.01 13.76 16.78
CA GLY A 69 -5.06 13.89 15.78
C GLY A 69 -4.48 14.17 14.39
N GLU A 70 -5.24 13.84 13.32
CA GLU A 70 -4.83 14.12 11.94
C GLU A 70 -4.57 15.62 11.71
N ASP A 71 -5.31 16.49 12.40
CA ASP A 71 -5.13 17.95 12.35
C ASP A 71 -3.78 18.39 12.97
N ASP A 72 -3.34 17.73 14.04
CA ASP A 72 -2.07 18.05 14.72
C ASP A 72 -0.85 17.57 13.90
N LEU A 73 -1.01 16.45 13.18
CA LEU A 73 0.04 15.88 12.31
C LEU A 73 0.19 16.64 10.99
N ALA A 74 -0.85 17.36 10.55
CA ALA A 74 -0.81 18.15 9.33
C ALA A 74 0.02 19.44 9.47
N ASP A 75 0.07 20.01 10.68
CA ASP A 75 0.77 21.25 11.02
C ASP A 75 2.29 21.05 11.12
N GLU A 76 2.74 19.87 11.60
CA GLU A 76 4.16 19.50 11.66
C GLU A 76 4.80 19.49 10.26
N ASP A 77 4.06 19.02 9.25
CA ASP A 77 4.50 18.92 7.87
C ASP A 77 4.21 20.20 7.05
N SER A 78 3.87 21.32 7.71
CA SER A 78 3.72 22.67 7.12
C SER A 78 4.73 23.69 7.68
N SER A 79 5.66 23.24 8.53
CA SER A 79 6.56 24.11 9.29
C SER A 79 7.82 24.52 8.52
N ASP A 80 7.64 25.12 7.34
CA ASP A 80 8.72 25.80 6.60
C ASP A 80 8.29 27.16 6.03
N GLU A 81 7.49 27.92 6.78
CA GLU A 81 7.22 29.34 6.51
C GLU A 81 7.07 30.14 7.83
N GLU A 82 8.16 30.35 8.57
CA GLU A 82 8.31 31.54 9.42
C GLU A 82 9.65 32.22 9.07
N GLU A 83 9.64 32.97 7.97
CA GLU A 83 10.61 34.05 7.75
C GLU A 83 10.31 35.18 8.75
N GLU A 84 11.20 35.38 9.73
CA GLU A 84 11.37 36.69 10.36
C GLU A 84 12.44 37.48 9.59
N ASP A 85 11.98 38.50 8.87
CA ASP A 85 12.75 39.58 8.24
C ASP A 85 13.87 40.14 9.14
N GLU A 86 15.12 40.14 8.67
CA GLU A 86 16.05 41.26 8.85
C GLU A 86 16.86 41.50 7.56
N ASP A 87 16.66 42.69 6.98
CA ASP A 87 17.28 43.22 5.77
C ASP A 87 18.83 43.22 5.78
N GLU A 88 19.46 42.73 4.72
CA GLU A 88 20.70 43.34 4.19
C GLU A 88 20.90 43.04 2.69
N GLU A 89 21.00 44.10 1.89
CA GLU A 89 21.15 44.04 0.43
C GLU A 89 22.49 43.47 -0.03
N GLY A 90 22.49 42.65 -1.08
CA GLY A 90 23.73 42.29 -1.79
C GLY A 90 23.61 41.25 -2.90
N ASP A 91 23.44 41.73 -4.14
CA ASP A 91 24.04 41.21 -5.38
C ASP A 91 23.79 39.74 -5.80
N GLY A 92 22.86 39.58 -6.73
CA GLY A 92 22.91 38.65 -7.87
C GLY A 92 23.46 37.24 -7.68
N ASN A 93 22.56 36.27 -7.50
CA ASN A 93 22.70 34.99 -8.18
C ASN A 93 21.33 34.33 -8.42
N ASP A 94 21.18 33.82 -9.63
CA ASP A 94 20.08 33.02 -10.15
C ASP A 94 20.20 31.60 -9.53
N ASP A 95 19.68 31.43 -8.31
CA ASP A 95 19.63 30.14 -7.62
C ASP A 95 18.18 29.89 -7.21
N ASP A 96 17.44 29.18 -8.06
CA ASP A 96 16.22 28.43 -7.70
C ASP A 96 16.61 27.31 -6.71
N GLY A 97 17.15 27.70 -5.55
CA GLY A 97 17.52 26.84 -4.44
C GLY A 97 16.29 26.48 -3.61
N ASP A 98 15.27 25.88 -4.24
CA ASP A 98 14.27 25.10 -3.50
C ASP A 98 15.00 23.86 -2.98
N GLY A 99 15.15 23.71 -1.66
CA GLY A 99 15.88 22.62 -1.00
C GLY A 99 15.26 21.23 -1.18
N GLY A 100 14.51 21.02 -2.27
CA GLY A 100 13.88 19.77 -2.65
C GLY A 100 14.85 18.80 -3.33
N PRO A 101 14.46 17.52 -3.46
CA PRO A 101 15.26 16.50 -4.12
C PRO A 101 15.57 16.88 -5.57
N ASP A 102 16.81 16.58 -6.01
CA ASP A 102 17.28 16.87 -7.37
C ASP A 102 16.32 16.28 -8.44
N PRO A 103 15.67 17.13 -9.25
CA PRO A 103 14.72 16.70 -10.27
C PRO A 103 15.31 15.75 -11.31
N GLU A 104 16.60 15.87 -11.64
CA GLU A 104 17.26 14.99 -12.61
C GLU A 104 17.42 13.58 -12.03
N VAL A 105 17.90 13.47 -10.79
CA VAL A 105 18.02 12.20 -10.07
C VAL A 105 16.64 11.57 -9.86
N ALA A 106 15.65 12.39 -9.51
CA ALA A 106 14.29 11.91 -9.34
C ALA A 106 13.74 11.30 -10.63
N ARG A 107 13.90 11.99 -11.76
CA ARG A 107 13.48 11.48 -13.07
C ARG A 107 14.14 10.14 -13.40
N GLU A 108 15.43 9.97 -13.11
CA GLU A 108 16.12 8.69 -13.33
C GLU A 108 15.55 7.57 -12.44
N LYS A 109 15.33 7.84 -11.16
CA LYS A 109 14.77 6.88 -10.20
C LYS A 109 13.32 6.51 -10.51
N PHE A 110 12.48 7.47 -10.88
CA PHE A 110 11.11 7.21 -11.30
C PHE A 110 11.05 6.45 -12.62
N ALA A 111 11.98 6.69 -13.55
CA ALA A 111 12.11 5.89 -14.77
C ALA A 111 12.51 4.44 -14.47
N GLU A 112 13.46 4.23 -13.54
CA GLU A 112 13.84 2.91 -13.03
C GLU A 112 12.63 2.17 -12.43
N LEU A 113 11.89 2.84 -11.54
CA LEU A 113 10.68 2.31 -10.91
C LEU A 113 9.61 1.93 -11.95
N ARG A 114 9.35 2.80 -12.94
CA ARG A 114 8.38 2.56 -14.01
C ARG A 114 8.78 1.37 -14.88
N ALA A 115 10.07 1.24 -15.21
CA ALA A 115 10.58 0.13 -16.01
C ALA A 115 10.42 -1.21 -15.27
N GLN A 116 10.83 -1.26 -13.99
CA GLN A 116 10.69 -2.45 -13.17
C GLN A 116 9.22 -2.82 -12.94
N TYR A 117 8.35 -1.82 -12.75
CA TYR A 117 6.90 -2.05 -12.62
C TYR A 117 6.31 -2.75 -13.84
N GLU A 118 6.68 -2.33 -15.05
CA GLU A 118 6.17 -2.95 -16.28
C GLU A 118 6.72 -4.37 -16.48
N ILE A 119 7.98 -4.64 -16.12
CA ILE A 119 8.54 -6.01 -16.09
C ILE A 119 7.73 -6.90 -15.15
N THR A 120 7.51 -6.45 -13.92
CA THR A 120 6.73 -7.18 -12.91
C THR A 120 5.30 -7.42 -13.40
N ARG A 121 4.65 -6.41 -13.98
CA ARG A 121 3.30 -6.52 -14.53
C ARG A 121 3.22 -7.52 -15.68
N GLN A 122 4.21 -7.54 -16.58
CA GLN A 122 4.26 -8.51 -17.66
C GLN A 122 4.45 -9.94 -17.13
N SER A 123 5.34 -10.14 -16.15
CA SER A 123 5.55 -11.44 -15.51
C SER A 123 4.29 -11.95 -14.79
N ILE A 124 3.56 -11.07 -14.09
CA ILE A 124 2.26 -11.42 -13.48
C ILE A 124 1.27 -11.89 -14.56
N ARG A 125 1.23 -11.22 -15.71
CA ARG A 125 0.31 -11.57 -16.80
C ARG A 125 0.68 -12.87 -17.52
N SER A 126 1.96 -13.17 -17.68
CA SER A 126 2.42 -14.38 -18.38
C SER A 126 2.44 -15.61 -17.49
N ASN A 127 2.96 -15.47 -16.27
CA ASN A 127 3.31 -16.60 -15.40
C ASN A 127 2.39 -16.70 -14.18
N GLY A 128 1.63 -15.66 -13.87
CA GLY A 128 0.86 -15.55 -12.64
C GLY A 128 1.69 -15.03 -11.46
N ARG A 129 1.00 -14.54 -10.41
CA ARG A 129 1.64 -13.92 -9.25
C ARG A 129 2.50 -14.89 -8.44
N ALA A 130 2.09 -16.16 -8.33
CA ALA A 130 2.77 -17.16 -7.51
C ALA A 130 4.01 -17.81 -8.17
N HIS A 131 4.33 -17.45 -9.41
CA HIS A 131 5.49 -17.99 -10.11
C HIS A 131 6.79 -17.42 -9.54
N GLU A 132 7.85 -18.24 -9.45
CA GLU A 132 9.13 -17.86 -8.84
C GLU A 132 9.76 -16.63 -9.51
N GLU A 133 9.75 -16.57 -10.84
CA GLU A 133 10.24 -15.40 -11.60
C GLU A 133 9.43 -14.13 -11.28
N THR A 134 8.11 -14.26 -11.11
CA THR A 134 7.24 -13.14 -10.75
C THR A 134 7.51 -12.67 -9.33
N GLN A 135 7.72 -13.59 -8.39
CA GLN A 135 8.09 -13.26 -7.02
C GLN A 135 9.43 -12.52 -6.96
N ALA A 136 10.42 -12.94 -7.74
CA ALA A 136 11.70 -12.24 -7.85
C ALA A 136 11.53 -10.82 -8.43
N ALA A 137 10.70 -10.64 -9.47
CA ALA A 137 10.41 -9.34 -10.04
C ALA A 137 9.67 -8.41 -9.05
N ILE A 138 8.73 -8.95 -8.27
CA ILE A 138 8.03 -8.22 -7.19
C ILE A 138 9.02 -7.79 -6.11
N ALA A 139 9.92 -8.67 -5.69
CA ALA A 139 10.94 -8.32 -4.69
C ALA A 139 11.85 -7.19 -5.17
N GLN A 140 12.34 -7.28 -6.40
CA GLN A 140 13.14 -6.21 -7.02
C GLN A 140 12.38 -4.89 -7.12
N LEU A 141 11.08 -4.95 -7.46
CA LEU A 141 10.23 -3.76 -7.51
C LEU A 141 10.08 -3.11 -6.13
N ALA A 142 9.89 -3.92 -5.08
CA ALA A 142 9.85 -3.44 -3.71
C ALA A 142 11.18 -2.82 -3.27
N ASP A 143 12.32 -3.40 -3.68
CA ASP A 143 13.65 -2.86 -3.39
C ASP A 143 13.89 -1.50 -4.07
N VAL A 144 13.44 -1.32 -5.31
CA VAL A 144 13.47 -0.01 -5.98
C VAL A 144 12.58 0.99 -5.26
N PHE A 145 11.36 0.58 -4.86
CA PHE A 145 10.43 1.44 -4.12
C PHE A 145 10.98 1.88 -2.75
N ARG A 146 11.73 1.01 -2.04
CA ARG A 146 12.36 1.35 -0.75
C ARG A 146 13.40 2.46 -0.84
N GLN A 147 13.94 2.72 -2.02
CA GLN A 147 14.89 3.83 -2.22
C GLN A 147 14.21 5.20 -2.18
N PHE A 148 12.88 5.27 -2.26
CA PHE A 148 12.16 6.53 -2.23
C PHE A 148 11.86 6.95 -0.79
N ARG A 149 12.22 8.17 -0.44
CA ARG A 149 11.89 8.77 0.86
C ARG A 149 10.58 9.54 0.74
N LEU A 150 9.46 8.83 0.85
CA LEU A 150 8.13 9.44 0.75
C LEU A 150 7.90 10.43 1.90
N MET A 151 7.17 11.51 1.60
CA MET A 151 6.69 12.43 2.64
C MET A 151 5.71 11.71 3.58
N PRO A 152 5.69 12.03 4.90
CA PRO A 152 4.82 11.40 5.88
C PRO A 152 3.35 11.38 5.44
N LYS A 153 2.83 12.52 4.92
CA LYS A 153 1.45 12.63 4.40
C LYS A 153 1.14 11.63 3.28
N GLN A 154 2.09 11.40 2.37
CA GLN A 154 1.92 10.42 1.29
C GLN A 154 1.92 9.00 1.84
N PHE A 155 2.78 8.73 2.81
CA PHE A 155 2.85 7.43 3.46
C PHE A 155 1.56 7.10 4.23
N ASP A 156 1.03 8.04 4.99
CA ASP A 156 -0.24 7.87 5.73
C ASP A 156 -1.39 7.57 4.79
N ARG A 157 -1.45 8.27 3.65
CA ARG A 157 -2.47 8.00 2.63
C ARG A 157 -2.38 6.58 2.09
N LEU A 158 -1.17 6.07 1.84
CA LEU A 158 -0.96 4.68 1.41
C LEU A 158 -1.44 3.69 2.48
N VAL A 159 -1.09 3.92 3.74
CA VAL A 159 -1.53 3.08 4.87
C VAL A 159 -3.04 3.11 5.02
N ASN A 160 -3.68 4.28 4.90
CA ASN A 160 -5.13 4.42 5.00
C ASN A 160 -5.85 3.69 3.86
N ASN A 161 -5.37 3.82 2.62
CA ASN A 161 -5.91 3.06 1.48
C ASN A 161 -5.85 1.55 1.73
N MET A 162 -4.73 1.04 2.27
CA MET A 162 -4.60 -0.38 2.63
C MET A 162 -5.59 -0.79 3.73
N ARG A 163 -5.78 0.06 4.76
CA ARG A 163 -6.76 -0.19 5.84
C ARG A 163 -8.18 -0.26 5.30
N GLU A 164 -8.55 0.67 4.41
CA GLU A 164 -9.87 0.67 3.77
C GLU A 164 -10.09 -0.56 2.91
N MET A 165 -9.09 -0.97 2.12
CA MET A 165 -9.16 -2.20 1.32
C MET A 165 -9.38 -3.42 2.22
N MET A 166 -8.62 -3.54 3.31
CA MET A 166 -8.77 -4.63 4.27
C MET A 166 -10.15 -4.61 4.96
N GLU A 167 -10.71 -3.44 5.26
CA GLU A 167 -12.05 -3.36 5.83
C GLU A 167 -13.11 -3.80 4.81
N ARG A 168 -12.96 -3.48 3.52
CA ARG A 168 -13.83 -3.98 2.45
C ARG A 168 -13.81 -5.51 2.37
N VAL A 169 -12.62 -6.11 2.40
CA VAL A 169 -12.43 -7.58 2.48
C VAL A 169 -13.17 -8.16 3.69
N ARG A 170 -12.94 -7.60 4.89
CA ARG A 170 -13.62 -8.03 6.13
C ARG A 170 -15.14 -7.91 6.07
N VAL A 171 -15.67 -6.90 5.38
CA VAL A 171 -17.12 -6.77 5.14
C VAL A 171 -17.61 -7.94 4.29
N GLN A 172 -16.94 -8.28 3.19
CA GLN A 172 -17.32 -9.40 2.33
C GLN A 172 -17.21 -10.74 3.07
N GLU A 173 -16.14 -10.98 3.81
CA GLU A 173 -15.98 -12.19 4.63
C GLU A 173 -17.10 -12.33 5.67
N ARG A 174 -17.47 -11.23 6.34
CA ARG A 174 -18.59 -11.22 7.30
C ARG A 174 -19.92 -11.51 6.62
N LEU A 175 -20.15 -10.98 5.41
CA LEU A 175 -21.35 -11.27 4.62
C LEU A 175 -21.40 -12.75 4.23
N ILE A 176 -20.30 -13.31 3.72
CA ILE A 176 -20.19 -14.74 3.37
C ILE A 176 -20.44 -15.61 4.60
N LEU A 177 -19.83 -15.27 5.74
CA LEU A 177 -20.05 -15.98 7.01
C LEU A 177 -21.52 -15.93 7.41
N LYS A 178 -22.16 -14.76 7.33
CA LYS A 178 -23.58 -14.59 7.67
C LYS A 178 -24.48 -15.45 6.77
N MET A 179 -24.24 -15.43 5.47
CA MET A 179 -24.99 -16.26 4.51
C MET A 179 -24.81 -17.75 4.80
N CYS A 180 -23.57 -18.23 4.93
CA CYS A 180 -23.28 -19.64 5.13
C CYS A 180 -23.72 -20.16 6.51
N VAL A 181 -23.39 -19.44 7.59
CA VAL A 181 -23.57 -19.91 8.96
C VAL A 181 -24.95 -19.55 9.51
N GLU A 182 -25.38 -18.30 9.37
CA GLU A 182 -26.65 -17.84 9.97
C GLU A 182 -27.86 -18.20 9.11
N GLN A 183 -27.77 -18.02 7.79
CA GLN A 183 -28.90 -18.26 6.87
C GLN A 183 -28.95 -19.72 6.41
N ALA A 184 -27.84 -20.27 5.90
CA ALA A 184 -27.76 -21.66 5.46
C ALA A 184 -27.68 -22.67 6.61
N LYS A 185 -27.50 -22.21 7.86
CA LYS A 185 -27.32 -23.05 9.06
C LYS A 185 -26.12 -24.00 8.97
N MET A 186 -25.09 -23.64 8.20
CA MET A 186 -23.82 -24.38 8.21
C MET A 186 -23.14 -24.22 9.59
N PRO A 187 -22.64 -25.28 10.23
CA PRO A 187 -21.85 -25.14 11.45
C PRO A 187 -20.62 -24.26 11.22
N LYS A 188 -20.37 -23.29 12.11
CA LYS A 188 -19.22 -22.36 12.00
C LYS A 188 -17.89 -23.09 11.83
N LYS A 189 -17.69 -24.21 12.53
CA LYS A 189 -16.47 -25.03 12.42
C LYS A 189 -16.28 -25.59 11.00
N THR A 190 -17.37 -26.01 10.35
CA THR A 190 -17.35 -26.51 8.97
C THR A 190 -17.06 -25.37 8.00
N PHE A 191 -17.67 -24.20 8.21
CA PHE A 191 -17.40 -23.02 7.40
C PHE A 191 -15.92 -22.61 7.46
N VAL A 192 -15.37 -22.42 8.66
CA VAL A 192 -13.95 -22.03 8.84
C VAL A 192 -13.03 -23.05 8.17
N SER A 193 -13.27 -24.34 8.37
CA SER A 193 -12.46 -25.39 7.74
C SER A 193 -12.55 -25.42 6.21
N ALA A 194 -13.64 -24.95 5.62
CA ALA A 194 -13.83 -24.94 4.17
C ALA A 194 -13.32 -23.64 3.54
N PHE A 195 -13.49 -22.52 4.24
CA PHE A 195 -13.17 -21.18 3.76
C PHE A 195 -11.67 -20.86 3.89
N THR A 196 -11.03 -21.23 5.00
CA THR A 196 -9.59 -20.98 5.21
C THR A 196 -8.75 -21.60 4.09
N ASN A 197 -7.84 -20.81 3.51
CA ASN A 197 -7.01 -21.13 2.35
C ASN A 197 -7.74 -21.27 1.00
N ASN A 198 -9.07 -21.11 0.94
CA ASN A 198 -9.84 -21.12 -0.30
C ASN A 198 -10.63 -19.80 -0.49
N GLU A 199 -10.20 -18.73 0.17
CA GLU A 199 -10.92 -17.45 0.28
C GLU A 199 -11.07 -16.74 -1.08
N CYS A 200 -10.18 -17.04 -2.03
CA CYS A 200 -10.21 -16.53 -3.40
C CYS A 200 -10.80 -17.52 -4.40
N GLU A 201 -11.04 -18.78 -4.02
CA GLU A 201 -11.52 -19.83 -4.91
C GLU A 201 -12.99 -20.14 -4.66
N THR A 202 -13.76 -20.44 -5.71
CA THR A 202 -15.18 -20.84 -5.56
C THR A 202 -15.35 -22.34 -5.34
N ALA A 203 -14.27 -23.12 -5.45
CA ALA A 203 -14.30 -24.59 -5.38
C ALA A 203 -14.85 -25.11 -4.04
N TRP A 204 -14.50 -24.46 -2.92
CA TRP A 204 -15.02 -24.84 -1.60
C TRP A 204 -16.54 -24.66 -1.53
N PHE A 205 -17.07 -23.62 -2.16
CA PHE A 205 -18.49 -23.31 -2.14
C PHE A 205 -19.29 -24.33 -2.93
N GLU A 206 -18.81 -24.70 -4.14
CA GLU A 206 -19.43 -25.76 -4.95
C GLU A 206 -19.41 -27.11 -4.25
N TYR A 207 -18.31 -27.46 -3.58
CA TYR A 207 -18.23 -28.67 -2.78
C TYR A 207 -19.29 -28.70 -1.67
N GLN A 208 -19.47 -27.58 -0.93
CA GLN A 208 -20.47 -27.50 0.14
C GLN A 208 -21.91 -27.53 -0.39
N LYS A 209 -22.17 -26.99 -1.58
CA LYS A 209 -23.46 -27.11 -2.29
C LYS A 209 -23.78 -28.55 -2.66
N GLN A 210 -22.78 -29.35 -3.04
CA GLN A 210 -22.98 -30.73 -3.49
C GLN A 210 -22.87 -31.78 -2.37
N ALA A 211 -22.48 -31.38 -1.16
CA ALA A 211 -22.22 -32.29 -0.03
C ALA A 211 -23.47 -33.03 0.50
N GLY A 212 -24.68 -32.71 0.02
CA GLY A 212 -25.93 -33.35 0.44
C GLY A 212 -26.26 -33.13 1.92
N LYS A 213 -25.74 -32.05 2.52
CA LYS A 213 -25.94 -31.69 3.93
C LYS A 213 -27.16 -30.77 4.07
N ALA A 214 -27.60 -30.57 5.32
CA ALA A 214 -28.74 -29.71 5.61
C ALA A 214 -28.57 -28.27 5.08
N TRP A 215 -27.34 -27.77 5.01
CA TRP A 215 -27.00 -26.45 4.48
C TRP A 215 -26.85 -26.41 2.96
N SER A 216 -26.70 -27.55 2.28
CA SER A 216 -26.40 -27.62 0.84
C SER A 216 -27.51 -27.00 -0.03
N ALA A 217 -28.78 -27.30 0.25
CA ALA A 217 -29.91 -26.73 -0.50
C ALA A 217 -30.09 -25.22 -0.26
N PRO A 218 -30.03 -24.71 1.00
CA PRO A 218 -30.00 -23.27 1.25
C PRO A 218 -28.85 -22.53 0.58
N LEU A 219 -27.64 -23.10 0.56
CA LEU A 219 -26.50 -22.48 -0.13
C LEU A 219 -26.74 -22.33 -1.64
N ALA A 220 -27.35 -23.35 -2.27
CA ALA A 220 -27.70 -23.27 -3.69
C ALA A 220 -28.72 -22.16 -3.98
N ALA A 221 -29.65 -21.88 -3.05
CA ALA A 221 -30.61 -20.80 -3.21
C ALA A 221 -29.99 -19.39 -3.07
N MET A 222 -28.86 -19.26 -2.38
CA MET A 222 -28.16 -17.99 -2.14
C MET A 222 -26.87 -17.86 -2.97
N GLU A 223 -26.69 -18.73 -3.96
CA GLU A 223 -25.48 -18.82 -4.78
C GLU A 223 -25.11 -17.48 -5.39
N GLU A 224 -26.07 -16.75 -5.96
CA GLU A 224 -25.79 -15.48 -6.62
C GLU A 224 -25.23 -14.43 -5.65
N GLU A 225 -25.76 -14.37 -4.41
CA GLU A 225 -25.33 -13.42 -3.39
C GLU A 225 -23.94 -13.78 -2.84
N VAL A 226 -23.70 -15.07 -2.57
CA VAL A 226 -22.38 -15.54 -2.10
C VAL A 226 -21.32 -15.32 -3.17
N LEU A 227 -21.60 -15.68 -4.44
CA LEU A 227 -20.67 -15.45 -5.55
C LEU A 227 -20.49 -13.96 -5.89
N ARG A 228 -21.48 -13.11 -5.59
CA ARG A 228 -21.33 -11.65 -5.71
C ARG A 228 -20.37 -11.11 -4.65
N SER A 229 -20.54 -11.50 -3.39
CA SER A 229 -19.62 -11.11 -2.32
C SER A 229 -18.21 -11.66 -2.55
N HIS A 230 -18.09 -12.90 -3.03
CA HIS A 230 -16.80 -13.53 -3.35
C HIS A 230 -16.04 -12.81 -4.48
N ARG A 231 -16.76 -12.20 -5.44
CA ARG A 231 -16.15 -11.39 -6.52
C ARG A 231 -15.72 -9.98 -6.08
N GLN A 232 -16.23 -9.52 -4.95
CA GLN A 232 -15.90 -8.21 -4.36
C GLN A 232 -14.84 -8.31 -3.27
N ASN A 233 -14.42 -9.55 -2.97
CA ASN A 233 -13.28 -9.89 -2.13
C ASN A 233 -12.01 -9.82 -2.98
#